data_AF-I4AFM7-F1
#
_entry.id   AF-I4AFM7-F1
#
_cell.length_a   1.000
_cell.length_b   1.000
_cell.length_c   1.000
_cell.angle_alpha   90.00
_cell.angle_beta   90.00
_cell.angle_gamma   90.00
#
_symmetry.space_group_name_H-M   'P 1'
#
loop_
_entity.id
_entity.type
_entity.pdbx_description
1 polymer ?
#
loop_
_entity_poly.entity_id
_entity_poly.type
_entity_poly.pdbx_seq_one_letter_code
_entity_poly.pdbx_strand_id
1 'polypeptide(L)'
;MKTYLFAWNPKKWNWTTLEESIDQIEKTGRANEKWSVISHKKIKAGDRAFLMRLGQEPKGIMGAGFVTSNPFLSPHWNGSGKLVNRVMIDFEMILNPKEEPLLKLDLLKQGNLGKVNWTPQSSGVEINPEVTDELEALWFDFLITQNIRLNPFKENESSEQNVYTEGTPNQVRITKYERNPHARKACIEHYGLSCSVCEFNFEQEYGELGKGFIHVHHLKQVADIGKEYKIEPIKDLRPVCPNCHAMIHKRKEPFTIEEIKEKRNKASR
;
A
#
# COMPACT_ATOMS: atom_id res chain seq x y z
N MET A 1 12.72 -13.09 -0.05
CA MET A 1 11.26 -13.30 -0.10
C MET A 1 10.85 -13.18 -1.55
N LYS A 2 10.02 -14.09 -2.08
CA LYS A 2 9.50 -13.98 -3.44
C LYS A 2 8.11 -13.35 -3.43
N THR A 3 7.68 -12.82 -4.57
CA THR A 3 6.39 -12.14 -4.71
C THR A 3 5.55 -12.86 -5.75
N TYR A 4 4.27 -13.06 -5.45
CA TYR A 4 3.34 -13.77 -6.32
C TYR A 4 2.07 -12.95 -6.57
N LEU A 5 1.59 -13.03 -7.81
CA LEU A 5 0.32 -12.46 -8.24
C LEU A 5 -0.76 -13.54 -8.20
N PHE A 6 -1.74 -13.33 -7.34
CA PHE A 6 -2.99 -14.09 -7.26
C PHE A 6 -4.08 -13.36 -8.02
N ALA A 7 -5.07 -14.10 -8.51
CA ALA A 7 -6.13 -13.55 -9.33
C ALA A 7 -7.51 -13.99 -8.84
N TRP A 8 -8.43 -13.02 -8.77
CA TRP A 8 -9.86 -13.23 -8.60
C TRP A 8 -10.61 -12.73 -9.83
N ASN A 9 -11.60 -13.48 -10.29
CA ASN A 9 -12.48 -13.08 -11.38
C ASN A 9 -13.95 -13.32 -10.97
N PRO A 10 -14.72 -12.27 -10.63
CA PRO A 10 -16.09 -12.40 -10.18
C PRO A 10 -17.03 -13.04 -11.21
N LYS A 11 -16.68 -13.02 -12.51
CA LYS A 11 -17.47 -13.73 -13.54
C LYS A 11 -17.27 -15.25 -13.51
N LYS A 12 -16.18 -15.73 -12.92
CA LYS A 12 -15.87 -17.16 -12.81
C LYS A 12 -16.25 -17.71 -11.45
N TRP A 13 -16.03 -16.95 -10.39
CA TRP A 13 -16.29 -17.38 -9.02
C TRP A 13 -16.76 -16.21 -8.16
N ASN A 14 -17.94 -16.37 -7.55
CA ASN A 14 -18.48 -15.41 -6.59
C ASN A 14 -17.83 -15.60 -5.22
N TRP A 15 -17.16 -14.58 -4.72
CA TRP A 15 -16.54 -14.59 -3.40
C TRP A 15 -17.56 -14.11 -2.36
N THR A 16 -18.32 -15.06 -1.82
CA THR A 16 -19.46 -14.78 -0.95
C THR A 16 -19.06 -14.21 0.42
N THR A 17 -17.86 -14.51 0.89
CA THR A 17 -17.33 -14.06 2.19
C THR A 17 -16.44 -12.84 2.10
N LEU A 18 -16.38 -12.14 0.95
CA LEU A 18 -15.48 -11.00 0.75
C LEU A 18 -15.64 -9.92 1.83
N GLU A 19 -16.89 -9.56 2.16
CA GLU A 19 -17.18 -8.54 3.19
C GLU A 19 -16.78 -9.01 4.59
N GLU A 20 -16.97 -10.30 4.90
CA GLU A 20 -16.53 -10.90 6.17
C GLU A 20 -14.99 -10.89 6.28
N SER A 21 -14.27 -11.19 5.20
CA SER A 21 -12.81 -11.16 5.17
C SER A 21 -12.29 -9.73 5.35
N ILE A 22 -12.98 -8.74 4.79
CA ILE A 22 -12.65 -7.32 4.99
C ILE A 22 -12.87 -6.91 6.46
N ASP A 23 -14.02 -7.24 7.04
CA ASP A 23 -14.31 -6.97 8.46
C ASP A 23 -13.31 -7.67 9.39
N GLN A 24 -12.89 -8.89 9.07
CA GLN A 24 -11.85 -9.61 9.80
C GLN A 24 -10.49 -8.90 9.73
N ILE A 25 -10.12 -8.34 8.58
CA ILE A 25 -8.90 -7.52 8.46
C ILE A 25 -9.00 -6.27 9.32
N GLU A 26 -10.14 -5.58 9.34
CA GLU A 26 -10.32 -4.39 10.18
C GLU A 26 -10.24 -4.70 11.68
N LYS A 27 -10.76 -5.86 12.10
CA LYS A 27 -10.75 -6.28 13.52
C LYS A 27 -9.42 -6.86 13.99
N THR A 28 -8.75 -7.65 13.14
CA THR A 28 -7.62 -8.49 13.56
C THR A 28 -6.31 -8.18 12.82
N GLY A 29 -6.36 -7.29 11.83
CA GLY A 29 -5.25 -6.95 10.95
C GLY A 29 -5.02 -7.93 9.80
N ARG A 30 -5.74 -9.06 9.74
CA ARG A 30 -5.57 -10.06 8.68
C ARG A 30 -6.81 -10.92 8.42
N ALA A 31 -6.95 -11.43 7.20
CA ALA A 31 -7.88 -12.50 6.86
C ALA A 31 -7.16 -13.65 6.17
N ASN A 32 -7.42 -14.88 6.65
CA ASN A 32 -6.77 -16.08 6.14
C ASN A 32 -7.62 -16.71 5.02
N GLU A 33 -7.07 -16.74 3.82
CA GLU A 33 -7.79 -17.12 2.61
C GLU A 33 -7.09 -18.24 1.84
N LYS A 34 -7.88 -19.12 1.23
CA LYS A 34 -7.37 -20.29 0.52
C LYS A 34 -7.35 -20.07 -0.99
N TRP A 35 -6.16 -19.91 -1.56
CA TRP A 35 -6.01 -19.55 -2.97
C TRP A 35 -5.36 -20.64 -3.81
N SER A 36 -5.75 -20.73 -5.09
CA SER A 36 -5.10 -21.62 -6.06
C SER A 36 -3.75 -21.06 -6.51
N VAL A 37 -2.76 -21.93 -6.69
CA VAL A 37 -1.40 -21.54 -7.08
C VAL A 37 -0.81 -22.43 -8.16
N ILE A 38 -0.35 -21.83 -9.24
CA ILE A 38 0.34 -22.55 -10.32
C ILE A 38 1.85 -22.71 -10.04
N SER A 39 2.47 -21.75 -9.35
CA SER A 39 3.90 -21.77 -9.00
C SER A 39 4.21 -22.63 -7.76
N HIS A 40 3.45 -23.70 -7.54
CA HIS A 40 3.46 -24.54 -6.34
C HIS A 40 4.81 -25.22 -6.05
N LYS A 41 5.74 -25.28 -7.01
CA LYS A 41 7.08 -25.83 -6.80
C LYS A 41 8.06 -24.83 -6.17
N LYS A 42 7.74 -23.53 -6.19
CA LYS A 42 8.64 -22.44 -5.79
C LYS A 42 8.13 -21.63 -4.60
N ILE A 43 6.81 -21.50 -4.48
CA ILE A 43 6.17 -20.72 -3.42
C ILE A 43 6.30 -21.40 -2.07
N LYS A 44 6.49 -20.60 -1.02
CA LYS A 44 6.57 -21.07 0.37
C LYS A 44 5.96 -20.06 1.34
N ALA A 45 5.75 -20.49 2.58
CA ALA A 45 5.35 -19.59 3.66
C ALA A 45 6.35 -18.43 3.82
N GLY A 46 5.82 -17.24 4.09
CA GLY A 46 6.57 -15.98 4.16
C GLY A 46 6.74 -15.27 2.82
N ASP A 47 6.37 -15.87 1.69
CA ASP A 47 6.38 -15.17 0.40
C ASP A 47 5.25 -14.13 0.31
N ARG A 48 5.50 -13.05 -0.42
CA ARG A 48 4.58 -11.93 -0.59
C ARG A 48 3.48 -12.26 -1.60
N ALA A 49 2.26 -11.84 -1.32
CA ALA A 49 1.10 -12.07 -2.17
C ALA A 49 0.42 -10.74 -2.54
N PHE A 50 0.17 -10.53 -3.83
CA PHE A 50 -0.72 -9.48 -4.33
C PHE A 50 -1.94 -10.12 -4.98
N LEU A 51 -3.11 -9.51 -4.82
CA LEU A 51 -4.36 -9.98 -5.37
C LEU A 51 -4.89 -9.04 -6.45
N MET A 52 -5.05 -9.57 -7.66
CA MET A 52 -5.58 -8.88 -8.83
C MET A 52 -7.05 -9.23 -9.09
N ARG A 53 -7.91 -8.23 -9.28
CA ARG A 53 -9.27 -8.39 -9.81
C ARG A 53 -9.29 -8.34 -11.33
N LEU A 54 -9.89 -9.35 -11.96
CA LEU A 54 -9.96 -9.53 -13.42
C LEU A 54 -11.40 -9.78 -13.92
N GLY A 55 -11.59 -9.76 -15.24
CA GLY A 55 -12.84 -10.19 -15.90
C GLY A 55 -14.01 -9.19 -15.89
N GLN A 56 -14.06 -8.29 -14.91
CA GLN A 56 -15.05 -7.22 -14.80
C GLN A 56 -14.35 -5.93 -14.34
N GLU A 57 -14.81 -4.77 -14.82
CA GLU A 57 -14.33 -3.47 -14.29
C GLU A 57 -14.91 -3.18 -12.90
N PRO A 58 -14.21 -2.42 -12.03
CA PRO A 58 -12.82 -1.98 -12.20
C PRO A 58 -11.83 -3.15 -12.08
N LYS A 59 -10.85 -3.25 -12.99
CA LYS A 59 -9.73 -4.18 -12.86
C LYS A 59 -8.56 -3.50 -12.15
N GLY A 60 -7.86 -4.25 -11.32
CA GLY A 60 -6.73 -3.72 -10.58
C GLY A 60 -6.31 -4.60 -9.42
N ILE A 61 -5.16 -4.29 -8.84
CA ILE A 61 -4.77 -4.88 -7.56
C ILE A 61 -5.74 -4.37 -6.50
N MET A 62 -6.28 -5.31 -5.76
CA MET A 62 -7.29 -5.09 -4.73
C MET A 62 -6.85 -5.63 -3.37
N GLY A 63 -5.68 -6.24 -3.25
CA GLY A 63 -5.25 -6.74 -1.96
C GLY A 63 -3.79 -7.14 -1.94
N ALA A 64 -3.26 -7.23 -0.72
CA ALA A 64 -1.90 -7.64 -0.44
C ALA A 64 -1.85 -8.45 0.86
N GLY A 65 -0.85 -9.31 0.98
CA GLY A 65 -0.73 -10.23 2.09
C GLY A 65 0.52 -11.10 2.00
N PHE A 66 0.54 -12.17 2.79
CA PHE A 66 1.65 -13.12 2.84
C PHE A 66 1.14 -14.55 2.81
N VAL A 67 1.86 -15.40 2.10
CA VAL A 67 1.61 -16.84 2.08
C VAL A 67 1.96 -17.40 3.46
N THR A 68 1.06 -18.17 4.06
CA THR A 68 1.25 -18.72 5.42
C THR A 68 1.39 -20.24 5.44
N SER A 69 1.17 -20.92 4.32
CA SER A 69 1.33 -22.37 4.21
C SER A 69 2.29 -22.78 3.10
N ASN A 70 2.83 -24.00 3.21
CA ASN A 70 3.36 -24.69 2.04
C ASN A 70 2.20 -25.08 1.10
N PRO A 71 2.46 -25.31 -0.20
CA PRO A 71 1.43 -25.76 -1.14
C PRO A 71 0.86 -27.13 -0.75
N PHE A 72 -0.46 -27.26 -0.85
CA PHE A 72 -1.18 -28.51 -0.59
C PHE A 72 -2.26 -28.75 -1.64
N LEU A 73 -2.65 -30.02 -1.82
CA LEU A 73 -3.71 -30.39 -2.75
C LEU A 73 -5.08 -30.19 -2.11
N SER A 74 -6.00 -29.56 -2.85
CA SER A 74 -7.39 -29.39 -2.43
C SER A 74 -8.32 -29.46 -3.65
N PRO A 75 -9.58 -29.89 -3.49
CA PRO A 75 -10.53 -29.94 -4.60
C PRO A 75 -10.67 -28.59 -5.31
N HIS A 76 -10.83 -28.65 -6.63
CA HIS A 76 -11.13 -27.50 -7.46
C HIS A 76 -12.54 -26.98 -7.14
N TRP A 77 -12.72 -25.65 -7.21
CA TRP A 77 -13.96 -24.98 -6.80
C TRP A 77 -15.17 -25.32 -7.68
N ASN A 78 -14.95 -25.87 -8.88
CA ASN A 78 -15.99 -26.21 -9.85
C ASN A 78 -16.68 -27.57 -9.58
N GLY A 79 -16.41 -28.23 -8.45
CA GLY A 79 -17.04 -29.51 -8.10
C GLY A 79 -16.57 -30.72 -8.92
N SER A 80 -15.55 -30.57 -9.79
CA SER A 80 -15.05 -31.66 -10.66
C SER A 80 -14.30 -32.79 -9.92
N GLY A 81 -14.06 -32.65 -8.61
CA GLY A 81 -13.23 -33.58 -7.83
C GLY A 81 -11.73 -33.52 -8.13
N LYS A 82 -11.31 -32.78 -9.18
CA LYS A 82 -9.90 -32.60 -9.52
C LYS A 82 -9.16 -31.85 -8.41
N LEU A 83 -8.05 -32.40 -7.95
CA LEU A 83 -7.18 -31.73 -6.99
C LEU A 83 -6.33 -30.67 -7.69
N VAL A 84 -6.23 -29.50 -7.07
CA VAL A 84 -5.35 -28.41 -7.49
C VAL A 84 -4.49 -27.95 -6.32
N ASN A 85 -3.30 -27.45 -6.64
CA ASN A 85 -2.42 -26.88 -5.64
C ASN A 85 -2.99 -25.58 -5.11
N ARG A 86 -3.00 -25.46 -3.78
CA ARG A 86 -3.47 -24.30 -3.05
C ARG A 86 -2.47 -23.90 -1.96
N VAL A 87 -2.57 -22.66 -1.52
CA VAL A 87 -1.88 -22.12 -0.35
C VAL A 87 -2.87 -21.33 0.50
N MET A 88 -2.54 -21.16 1.77
CA MET A 88 -3.18 -20.18 2.63
C MET A 88 -2.44 -18.85 2.51
N ILE A 89 -3.19 -17.74 2.47
CA ILE A 89 -2.70 -16.38 2.39
C ILE A 89 -3.34 -15.59 3.52
N ASP A 90 -2.53 -14.96 4.37
CA ASP A 90 -3.01 -13.92 5.27
C ASP A 90 -2.99 -12.60 4.50
N PHE A 91 -4.16 -12.15 4.05
CA PHE A 91 -4.31 -10.81 3.49
C PHE A 91 -4.30 -9.79 4.62
N GLU A 92 -3.40 -8.81 4.53
CA GLU A 92 -3.36 -7.64 5.42
C GLU A 92 -4.23 -6.50 4.89
N MET A 93 -4.59 -6.55 3.60
CA MET A 93 -5.44 -5.56 2.95
C MET A 93 -6.25 -6.24 1.85
N ILE A 94 -7.57 -6.00 1.83
CA ILE A 94 -8.47 -6.33 0.72
C ILE A 94 -9.41 -5.13 0.52
N LEU A 95 -9.51 -4.64 -0.70
CA LEU A 95 -10.36 -3.52 -1.08
C LEU A 95 -11.69 -4.04 -1.60
N ASN A 96 -12.79 -3.41 -1.20
CA ASN A 96 -14.10 -3.71 -1.75
C ASN A 96 -14.22 -3.06 -3.14
N PRO A 97 -14.26 -3.82 -4.25
CA PRO A 97 -14.30 -3.24 -5.60
C PRO A 97 -15.60 -2.49 -5.92
N LYS A 98 -16.62 -2.58 -5.07
CA LYS A 98 -17.89 -1.82 -5.22
C LYS A 98 -17.82 -0.44 -4.56
N GLU A 99 -16.97 -0.29 -3.55
CA GLU A 99 -16.95 0.88 -2.66
C GLU A 99 -15.62 1.63 -2.73
N GLU A 100 -14.54 0.90 -2.99
CA GLU A 100 -13.16 1.39 -2.94
C GLU A 100 -12.52 1.32 -4.34
N PRO A 101 -11.72 2.32 -4.71
CA PRO A 101 -10.94 2.25 -5.95
C PRO A 101 -9.92 1.12 -5.86
N LEU A 102 -9.48 0.62 -7.01
CA LEU A 102 -8.41 -0.39 -7.11
C LEU A 102 -7.17 0.24 -7.75
N LEU A 103 -6.00 -0.35 -7.49
CA LEU A 103 -4.78 0.02 -8.22
C LEU A 103 -4.88 -0.50 -9.66
N LYS A 104 -5.25 0.42 -10.56
CA LYS A 104 -5.66 0.12 -11.93
C LYS A 104 -4.52 -0.42 -12.81
N LEU A 105 -4.91 -1.15 -13.86
CA LEU A 105 -3.99 -1.78 -14.82
C LEU A 105 -3.14 -0.80 -15.62
N ASP A 106 -3.64 0.40 -15.89
CA ASP A 106 -2.93 1.46 -16.60
C ASP A 106 -1.69 1.91 -15.82
N LEU A 107 -1.80 2.07 -14.50
CA LEU A 107 -0.67 2.38 -13.62
C LEU A 107 0.34 1.21 -13.57
N LEU A 108 -0.16 -0.02 -13.48
CA LEU A 108 0.69 -1.22 -13.44
C LEU A 108 1.44 -1.49 -14.75
N LYS A 109 0.98 -0.93 -15.87
CA LYS A 109 1.61 -1.10 -17.19
C LYS A 109 2.67 -0.06 -17.52
N GLN A 110 2.96 0.86 -16.59
CA GLN A 110 3.99 1.88 -16.75
C GLN A 110 5.37 1.36 -16.32
N GLY A 111 6.43 2.03 -16.78
CA GLY A 111 7.79 1.80 -16.27
C GLY A 111 8.26 0.34 -16.39
N ASN A 112 8.95 -0.16 -15.36
CA ASN A 112 9.40 -1.55 -15.36
C ASN A 112 8.27 -2.54 -15.04
N LEU A 113 7.23 -2.09 -14.32
CA LEU A 113 6.04 -2.90 -14.04
C LEU A 113 5.31 -3.33 -15.32
N GLY A 114 5.43 -2.57 -16.42
CA GLY A 114 4.93 -2.96 -17.74
C GLY A 114 5.46 -4.28 -18.29
N LYS A 115 6.58 -4.79 -17.76
CA LYS A 115 7.15 -6.10 -18.12
C LYS A 115 6.41 -7.27 -17.45
N VAL A 116 5.56 -7.02 -16.46
CA VAL A 116 4.83 -8.04 -15.72
C VAL A 116 3.50 -8.36 -16.41
N ASN A 117 3.15 -9.64 -16.47
CA ASN A 117 1.83 -10.07 -16.92
C ASN A 117 0.78 -9.89 -15.80
N TRP A 118 0.14 -8.73 -15.78
CA TRP A 118 -0.91 -8.37 -14.81
C TRP A 118 -2.26 -9.05 -15.04
N THR A 119 -2.46 -9.72 -16.17
CA THR A 119 -3.71 -10.43 -16.49
C THR A 119 -3.46 -11.92 -16.70
N PRO A 120 -2.95 -12.64 -15.69
CA PRO A 120 -2.61 -14.04 -15.86
C PRO A 120 -3.88 -14.90 -16.01
N GLN A 121 -3.78 -15.98 -16.78
CA GLN A 121 -4.86 -16.96 -16.93
C GLN A 121 -4.97 -17.92 -15.72
N SER A 122 -3.94 -17.94 -14.87
CA SER A 122 -3.87 -18.77 -13.66
C SER A 122 -3.40 -17.92 -12.49
N SER A 123 -3.78 -18.33 -11.29
CA SER A 123 -3.44 -17.63 -10.06
C SER A 123 -2.13 -18.14 -9.47
N GLY A 124 -1.44 -17.30 -8.69
CA GLY A 124 -0.20 -17.64 -8.00
C GLY A 124 1.00 -17.73 -8.95
N VAL A 125 1.14 -16.74 -9.83
CA VAL A 125 2.27 -16.60 -10.75
C VAL A 125 3.36 -15.78 -10.07
N GLU A 126 4.62 -16.23 -10.16
CA GLU A 126 5.77 -15.50 -9.63
C GLU A 126 5.95 -14.16 -10.37
N ILE A 127 6.09 -13.06 -9.63
CA ILE A 127 6.46 -11.73 -10.14
C ILE A 127 7.98 -11.65 -10.17
N ASN A 128 8.55 -11.04 -11.22
CA ASN A 128 10.00 -10.83 -11.33
C ASN A 128 10.50 -10.03 -10.10
N PRO A 129 11.52 -10.50 -9.37
CA PRO A 129 12.10 -9.77 -8.23
C PRO A 129 12.49 -8.33 -8.54
N GLU A 130 12.96 -8.04 -9.77
CA GLU A 130 13.41 -6.71 -10.18
C GLU A 130 12.35 -5.62 -10.07
N VAL A 131 11.07 -5.99 -10.08
CA VAL A 131 9.94 -5.04 -10.02
C VAL A 131 9.19 -5.09 -8.69
N THR A 132 9.61 -5.93 -7.74
CA THR A 132 8.89 -6.13 -6.48
C THR A 132 8.88 -4.86 -5.64
N ASP A 133 10.03 -4.19 -5.51
CA ASP A 133 10.13 -2.97 -4.72
C ASP A 133 9.32 -1.83 -5.35
N GLU A 134 9.31 -1.73 -6.68
CA GLU A 134 8.49 -0.78 -7.44
C GLU A 134 6.98 -1.04 -7.24
N LEU A 135 6.58 -2.31 -7.22
CA LEU A 135 5.18 -2.71 -6.98
C LEU A 135 4.71 -2.37 -5.56
N GLU A 136 5.53 -2.68 -4.55
CA GLU A 136 5.22 -2.36 -3.14
C GLU A 136 5.08 -0.86 -2.94
N ALA A 137 6.01 -0.07 -3.51
CA ALA A 137 5.94 1.38 -3.45
C ALA A 137 4.65 1.90 -4.09
N LEU A 138 4.31 1.42 -5.28
CA LEU A 138 3.08 1.81 -5.98
C LEU A 138 1.82 1.43 -5.20
N TRP A 139 1.77 0.23 -4.62
CA TRP A 139 0.65 -0.22 -3.80
C TRP A 139 0.48 0.63 -2.55
N PHE A 140 1.58 0.90 -1.84
CA PHE A 140 1.57 1.76 -0.66
C PHE A 140 1.11 3.19 -0.99
N ASP A 141 1.65 3.77 -2.06
CA ASP A 141 1.29 5.11 -2.53
C ASP A 141 -0.18 5.22 -2.93
N PHE A 142 -0.69 4.17 -3.57
CA PHE A 142 -2.08 4.05 -3.92
C PHE A 142 -2.96 4.10 -2.67
N LEU A 143 -2.69 3.28 -1.66
CA LEU A 143 -3.47 3.25 -0.42
C LEU A 143 -3.46 4.60 0.31
N ILE A 144 -2.29 5.23 0.42
CA ILE A 144 -2.12 6.55 1.06
C ILE A 144 -2.90 7.62 0.29
N THR A 145 -2.76 7.66 -1.03
CA THR A 145 -3.38 8.71 -1.86
C THR A 145 -4.90 8.61 -1.87
N GLN A 146 -5.44 7.38 -1.76
CA GLN A 146 -6.88 7.15 -1.67
C GLN A 146 -7.42 7.29 -0.23
N ASN A 147 -6.55 7.57 0.75
CA ASN A 147 -6.88 7.59 2.18
C ASN A 147 -7.57 6.29 2.64
N ILE A 148 -7.17 5.16 2.05
CA ILE A 148 -7.76 3.85 2.33
C ILE A 148 -7.10 3.26 3.56
N ARG A 149 -7.93 3.06 4.61
CA ARG A 149 -7.61 2.32 5.84
C ARG A 149 -6.25 2.65 6.49
N LEU A 150 -5.74 3.85 6.25
CA LEU A 150 -4.59 4.41 6.96
C LEU A 150 -5.10 5.43 7.96
N ASN A 151 -5.66 4.92 9.06
CA ASN A 151 -5.84 5.74 10.24
C ASN A 151 -4.97 5.18 11.37
N PRO A 152 -3.74 5.69 11.55
CA PRO A 152 -2.92 5.38 12.73
C PRO A 152 -3.55 5.86 14.06
N PHE A 153 -4.74 6.46 14.03
CA PHE A 153 -5.49 7.02 15.17
C PHE A 153 -7.00 6.70 15.13
N LYS A 154 -7.45 5.59 14.51
CA LYS A 154 -8.87 5.22 14.65
C LYS A 154 -9.04 4.62 16.06
N GLU A 155 -9.59 5.42 16.97
CA GLU A 155 -10.13 4.90 18.22
C GLU A 155 -11.17 3.83 17.85
N ASN A 156 -10.89 2.58 18.22
CA ASN A 156 -11.91 1.54 18.18
C ASN A 156 -12.92 1.86 19.27
N GLU A 157 -14.01 2.55 18.92
CA GLU A 157 -15.24 2.47 19.71
C GLU A 157 -15.85 1.08 19.53
N SER A 158 -15.31 0.12 20.28
CA SER A 158 -16.05 -1.05 20.71
C SER A 158 -15.55 -1.42 22.09
N SER A 159 -16.33 -0.98 23.07
CA SER A 159 -16.23 -1.37 24.47
C SER A 159 -16.18 -2.90 24.60
N GLU A 160 -15.03 -3.43 24.97
CA GLU A 160 -14.92 -4.57 25.88
C GLU A 160 -13.50 -4.59 26.47
N GLN A 161 -13.43 -4.54 27.80
CA GLN A 161 -12.21 -4.41 28.59
C GLN A 161 -11.20 -5.49 28.24
N ASN A 162 -10.01 -5.10 27.78
CA ASN A 162 -8.86 -5.99 27.78
C ASN A 162 -7.68 -5.31 28.48
N VAL A 163 -7.14 -6.06 29.44
CA VAL A 163 -5.98 -5.76 30.28
C VAL A 163 -4.81 -5.28 29.41
N TYR A 164 -4.32 -4.07 29.67
CA TYR A 164 -3.16 -3.52 29.00
C TYR A 164 -1.89 -4.12 29.60
N THR A 165 -1.13 -4.87 28.80
CA THR A 165 0.27 -5.17 29.10
C THR A 165 1.14 -4.38 28.14
N GLU A 166 1.81 -3.36 28.67
CA GLU A 166 2.81 -2.57 27.95
C GLU A 166 4.08 -3.42 27.78
N GLY A 167 4.73 -3.35 26.60
CA GLY A 167 6.06 -3.93 26.42
C GLY A 167 6.21 -5.12 25.48
N THR A 168 5.19 -5.48 24.68
CA THR A 168 5.46 -6.36 23.52
C THR A 168 6.01 -5.50 22.38
N PRO A 169 7.26 -5.71 21.93
CA PRO A 169 7.81 -4.97 20.81
C PRO A 169 7.07 -5.37 19.53
N ASN A 170 5.98 -4.67 19.22
CA ASN A 170 5.41 -4.68 17.88
C ASN A 170 6.46 -4.04 16.97
N GLN A 171 7.10 -4.87 16.15
CA GLN A 171 8.06 -4.40 15.16
C GLN A 171 7.29 -3.72 14.02
N VAL A 172 6.84 -2.49 14.28
CA VAL A 172 6.23 -1.63 13.26
C VAL A 172 7.36 -1.17 12.34
N ARG A 173 7.58 -1.89 11.25
CA ARG A 173 8.47 -1.43 10.17
C ARG A 173 7.79 -0.29 9.43
N ILE A 174 8.01 0.94 9.91
CA ILE A 174 7.66 2.16 9.18
C ILE A 174 8.60 2.26 7.96
N THR A 175 8.29 1.55 6.88
CA THR A 175 9.00 1.69 5.60
C THR A 175 8.32 2.78 4.81
N LYS A 176 8.61 4.02 5.21
CA LYS A 176 8.17 5.24 4.53
C LYS A 176 9.04 5.42 3.30
N TYR A 177 8.78 4.62 2.26
CA TYR A 177 9.55 4.67 1.02
C TYR A 177 8.95 5.70 0.07
N GLU A 178 9.80 6.57 -0.46
CA GLU A 178 9.44 7.68 -1.33
C GLU A 178 9.30 7.25 -2.79
N ARG A 179 8.22 7.71 -3.44
CA ARG A 179 7.70 7.29 -4.75
C ARG A 179 8.69 7.31 -5.92
N ASN A 180 9.75 8.11 -5.82
CA ASN A 180 10.82 8.18 -6.82
C ASN A 180 12.11 8.71 -6.16
N PRO A 181 13.11 7.84 -5.90
CA PRO A 181 14.36 8.23 -5.26
C PRO A 181 15.11 9.36 -5.99
N HIS A 182 15.00 9.41 -7.33
CA HIS A 182 15.64 10.47 -8.13
C HIS A 182 14.92 11.81 -7.99
N ALA A 183 13.59 11.82 -8.03
CA ALA A 183 12.82 13.03 -7.83
C ALA A 183 12.98 13.56 -6.39
N ARG A 184 13.02 12.67 -5.41
CA ARG A 184 13.30 13.02 -4.02
C ARG A 184 14.71 13.61 -3.86
N LYS A 185 15.72 12.95 -4.42
CA LYS A 185 17.10 13.45 -4.40
C LYS A 185 17.19 14.84 -5.03
N ALA A 186 16.59 15.03 -6.21
CA ALA A 186 16.57 16.35 -6.87
C ALA A 186 15.82 17.41 -6.06
N CYS A 187 14.71 17.06 -5.40
CA CYS A 187 13.98 17.94 -4.49
C CYS A 187 14.84 18.35 -3.29
N ILE A 188 15.53 17.40 -2.66
CA ILE A 188 16.36 17.64 -1.48
C ILE A 188 17.66 18.38 -1.83
N GLU A 189 18.29 18.07 -2.96
CA GLU A 189 19.45 18.81 -3.45
C GLU A 189 19.12 20.29 -3.70
N HIS A 190 17.88 20.59 -4.09
CA HIS A 190 17.43 21.95 -4.33
C HIS A 190 16.92 22.67 -3.06
N TYR A 191 16.05 22.03 -2.28
CA TYR A 191 15.37 22.66 -1.13
C TYR A 191 16.01 22.38 0.23
N GLY A 192 16.93 21.42 0.31
CA GLY A 192 17.52 20.94 1.56
C GLY A 192 16.59 20.03 2.38
N LEU A 193 16.96 19.84 3.65
CA LEU A 193 16.31 18.92 4.59
C LEU A 193 15.41 19.62 5.61
N SER A 194 15.26 20.94 5.53
CA SER A 194 14.39 21.69 6.44
C SER A 194 12.94 21.62 5.99
N CYS A 195 12.02 21.48 6.95
CA CYS A 195 10.59 21.41 6.65
C CYS A 195 10.10 22.72 6.03
N SER A 196 9.46 22.65 4.86
CA SER A 196 8.91 23.81 4.15
C SER A 196 7.76 24.50 4.90
N VAL A 197 7.17 23.84 5.90
CA VAL A 197 6.08 24.36 6.74
C VAL A 197 6.61 24.91 8.06
N CYS A 198 7.43 24.12 8.77
CA CYS A 198 7.84 24.42 10.14
C CYS A 198 9.31 24.67 10.36
N GLU A 199 10.11 24.65 9.30
CA GLU A 199 11.56 24.89 9.30
C GLU A 199 12.37 23.89 10.11
N PHE A 200 11.70 22.98 10.84
CA PHE A 200 12.31 21.89 11.59
C PHE A 200 13.25 21.07 10.70
N ASN A 201 14.47 20.87 11.21
CA ASN A 201 15.51 20.13 10.56
C ASN A 201 16.00 19.04 11.52
N PHE A 202 15.84 17.78 11.13
CA PHE A 202 16.16 16.66 12.01
C PHE A 202 17.66 16.53 12.30
N GLU A 203 18.53 16.86 11.35
CA GLU A 203 19.98 16.80 11.55
C GLU A 203 20.46 17.90 12.50
N GLN A 204 19.85 19.08 12.44
CA GLN A 204 20.17 20.17 13.38
C GLN A 204 19.72 19.86 14.81
N GLU A 205 18.55 19.24 14.99
CA GLU A 205 17.95 18.98 16.31
C GLU A 205 18.44 17.66 16.94
N TYR A 206 18.68 16.64 16.12
CA TYR A 206 19.03 15.29 16.59
C TYR A 206 20.42 14.81 16.16
N GLY A 207 21.21 15.66 15.49
CA GLY A 207 22.54 15.31 15.00
C GLY A 207 22.52 14.19 13.97
N GLU A 208 23.51 13.29 14.02
CA GLU A 208 23.65 12.18 13.06
C GLU A 208 22.41 11.27 12.99
N LEU A 209 21.60 11.15 14.06
CA LEU A 209 20.36 10.37 14.05
C LEU A 209 19.31 10.93 13.06
N GLY A 210 19.31 12.25 12.86
CA GLY A 210 18.37 12.94 11.98
C GLY A 210 18.87 13.13 10.55
N LYS A 211 20.07 12.67 10.24
CA LYS A 211 20.74 12.91 8.95
C LYS A 211 19.95 12.33 7.78
N GLY A 212 19.67 13.17 6.80
CA GLY A 212 18.90 12.80 5.60
C GLY A 212 17.42 12.49 5.86
N PHE A 213 16.93 12.66 7.09
CA PHE A 213 15.57 12.32 7.48
C PHE A 213 14.63 13.51 7.26
N ILE A 214 13.87 13.45 6.17
CA ILE A 214 12.75 14.35 5.87
C ILE A 214 11.80 13.65 4.89
N HIS A 215 10.52 14.01 4.90
CA HIS A 215 9.57 13.54 3.89
C HIS A 215 9.50 14.50 2.72
N VAL A 216 9.15 13.99 1.54
CA VAL A 216 8.84 14.81 0.38
C VAL A 216 7.34 14.72 0.06
N HIS A 217 6.68 15.87 0.03
CA HIS A 217 5.25 16.01 -0.25
C HIS A 217 5.00 16.53 -1.66
N HIS A 218 3.95 16.04 -2.33
CA HIS A 218 3.54 16.48 -3.67
C HIS A 218 2.53 17.63 -3.58
N LEU A 219 2.82 18.78 -4.18
CA LEU A 219 1.98 19.97 -4.16
C LEU A 219 0.74 19.87 -5.05
N LYS A 220 0.82 19.10 -6.14
CA LYS A 220 -0.32 18.78 -6.99
C LYS A 220 -0.77 17.36 -6.71
N GLN A 221 -2.07 17.17 -6.51
CA GLN A 221 -2.64 15.84 -6.44
C GLN A 221 -2.49 15.16 -7.79
N VAL A 222 -1.71 14.09 -7.83
CA VAL A 222 -1.59 13.21 -9.01
C VAL A 222 -2.94 12.59 -9.38
N ALA A 223 -3.92 12.61 -8.47
CA ALA A 223 -5.27 12.12 -8.68
C ALA A 223 -6.07 12.89 -9.77
N ASP A 224 -5.76 14.17 -10.02
CA ASP A 224 -6.46 14.98 -11.03
C ASP A 224 -5.91 14.84 -12.45
N ILE A 225 -4.76 14.19 -12.62
CA ILE A 225 -4.06 14.13 -13.90
C ILE A 225 -4.12 12.70 -14.41
N GLY A 226 -5.24 12.35 -15.06
CA GLY A 226 -5.47 11.07 -15.73
C GLY A 226 -4.59 10.82 -16.98
N LYS A 227 -3.37 11.37 -17.04
CA LYS A 227 -2.36 11.19 -18.09
C LYS A 227 -0.98 11.14 -17.43
N GLU A 228 -0.01 10.47 -18.04
CA GLU A 228 1.39 10.47 -17.62
C GLU A 228 1.85 11.89 -17.26
N TYR A 229 1.98 12.17 -15.95
CA TYR A 229 2.44 13.47 -15.47
C TYR A 229 3.94 13.37 -15.22
N LYS A 230 4.71 14.09 -16.04
CA LYS A 230 6.13 14.26 -15.80
C LYS A 230 6.30 15.11 -14.54
N ILE A 231 6.60 14.47 -13.41
CA ILE A 231 6.91 15.17 -12.16
C ILE A 231 8.14 16.04 -12.39
N GLU A 232 7.99 17.34 -12.12
CA GLU A 232 9.08 18.29 -12.04
C GLU A 232 9.46 18.46 -10.56
N PRO A 233 10.55 17.83 -10.08
CA PRO A 233 10.84 17.75 -8.63
C PRO A 233 10.88 19.10 -7.92
N ILE A 234 11.34 20.13 -8.62
CA ILE A 234 11.41 21.50 -8.07
C ILE A 234 10.03 22.14 -8.02
N LYS A 235 9.15 21.90 -9.00
CA LYS A 235 7.83 22.55 -9.02
C LYS A 235 6.79 21.80 -8.21
N ASP A 236 6.87 20.48 -8.19
CA ASP A 236 5.80 19.62 -7.71
C ASP A 236 6.06 19.05 -6.32
N LEU A 237 7.28 19.14 -5.79
CA LEU A 237 7.66 18.52 -4.53
C LEU A 237 8.20 19.51 -3.50
N ARG A 238 7.95 19.26 -2.21
CA ARG A 238 8.52 20.02 -1.10
C ARG A 238 8.94 19.13 0.07
N PRO A 239 10.10 19.38 0.70
CA PRO A 239 10.47 18.71 1.94
C PRO A 239 9.53 19.16 3.08
N VAL A 240 9.00 18.21 3.84
CA VAL A 240 8.13 18.44 5.00
C VAL A 240 8.45 17.42 6.11
N CYS A 241 8.32 17.81 7.38
CA CYS A 241 8.51 16.88 8.50
C CYS A 241 7.32 15.89 8.58
N PRO A 242 7.49 14.72 9.24
CA PRO A 242 6.41 13.74 9.42
C PRO A 242 5.12 14.33 9.99
N ASN A 243 5.24 15.26 10.95
CA ASN A 243 4.10 15.87 11.63
C ASN A 243 3.33 16.81 10.70
N CYS A 244 4.02 17.73 10.01
CA CYS A 244 3.39 18.61 9.03
C CYS A 244 2.82 17.83 7.85
N HIS A 245 3.51 16.76 7.41
CA HIS A 245 3.00 15.90 6.35
C HIS A 245 1.68 15.23 6.73
N ALA A 246 1.57 14.75 7.98
CA ALA A 246 0.32 14.19 8.50
C ALA A 246 -0.79 15.25 8.58
N MET A 247 -0.47 16.49 8.97
CA MET A 247 -1.46 17.58 9.02
C MET A 247 -1.96 17.99 7.64
N ILE A 248 -1.08 18.02 6.64
CA ILE A 248 -1.45 18.30 5.24
C ILE A 248 -2.54 17.34 4.76
N HIS A 249 -2.43 16.05 5.09
CA HIS A 249 -3.37 15.01 4.65
C HIS A 249 -4.50 14.72 5.63
N LYS A 250 -4.79 15.61 6.59
CA LYS A 250 -5.84 15.37 7.59
C LYS A 250 -7.28 15.42 7.02
N ARG A 251 -7.47 15.93 5.80
CA ARG A 251 -8.76 15.96 5.08
C ARG A 251 -8.58 15.40 3.65
N LYS A 252 -9.71 15.09 2.98
CA LYS A 252 -9.73 14.48 1.63
C LYS A 252 -8.99 15.31 0.56
N GLU A 253 -9.16 16.63 0.58
CA GLU A 253 -8.38 17.56 -0.24
C GLU A 253 -7.21 18.09 0.60
N PRO A 254 -5.94 17.71 0.36
CA PRO A 254 -4.83 18.09 1.20
C PRO A 254 -4.76 19.60 1.41
N PHE A 255 -4.37 20.01 2.61
CA PHE A 255 -4.05 21.41 2.84
C PHE A 255 -2.77 21.78 2.07
N THR A 256 -2.78 22.97 1.48
CA THR A 256 -1.57 23.61 0.98
C THR A 256 -0.59 23.86 2.13
N ILE A 257 0.69 24.01 1.79
CA ILE A 257 1.74 24.36 2.75
C ILE A 257 1.39 25.68 3.45
N GLU A 258 0.86 26.63 2.70
CA GLU A 258 0.41 27.94 3.13
C GLU A 258 -0.73 27.83 4.14
N GLU A 259 -1.75 27.00 3.87
CA GLU A 259 -2.85 26.74 4.82
C GLU A 259 -2.35 26.15 6.16
N ILE A 260 -1.40 25.20 6.12
CA ILE A 260 -0.85 24.65 7.36
C ILE A 260 0.00 25.68 8.11
N LYS A 261 0.77 26.51 7.39
CA LYS A 261 1.54 27.61 8.00
C LYS A 261 0.62 28.58 8.73
N GLU A 262 -0.48 29.00 8.12
CA GLU A 262 -1.46 29.90 8.73
C GLU A 262 -2.11 29.29 9.98
N LYS A 263 -2.48 28.01 9.93
CA LYS A 263 -3.08 27.30 11.06
C LYS A 263 -2.10 27.15 12.23
N ARG A 264 -0.82 26.92 11.95
CA ARG A 264 0.21 26.82 13.00
C ARG A 264 0.45 28.15 13.70
N ASN A 265 0.42 29.27 12.96
CA ASN A 265 0.59 30.60 13.55
C ASN A 265 -0.57 31.05 14.45
N LYS A 266 -1.78 30.50 14.26
CA LYS A 266 -2.94 30.76 15.14
C LYS A 266 -2.95 29.94 16.43
N ALA A 267 -2.17 28.86 16.51
CA ALA A 267 -2.03 28.04 17.72
C ALA A 267 -0.86 28.50 18.62
N SER A 268 -0.05 29.45 18.18
CA SER A 268 1.08 30.04 18.91
C SER A 268 0.80 31.48 19.41
N ARG A 269 -0.48 31.88 19.49
CA ARG A 269 -0.98 33.09 20.14
C ARG A 269 -2.08 32.70 21.11
#